data_AF-A0A7T0KNJ2-F1
#
_entry.id   AF-A0A7T0KNJ2-F1
#
_cell.length_a   1.000
_cell.length_b   1.000
_cell.length_c   1.000
_cell.angle_alpha   90.00
_cell.angle_beta   90.00
_cell.angle_gamma   90.00
#
_symmetry.space_group_name_H-M   'P 1'
#
loop_
_entity.id
_entity.type
_entity.pdbx_description
1 polymer ?
#
loop_
_entity_poly.entity_id
_entity_poly.type
_entity_poly.pdbx_seq_one_letter_code
_entity_poly.pdbx_strand_id
1 'polypeptide(L)'
;MSLRRAPNPNRNFPTYCPYCAGEELYPNEETEFAWKCGECLRVFEVKFHGQDDAGTTPAPAPSTEDALQASLRKHGHDAVLREVGHTGGNA
;
A
#
# COMPACT_ATOMS: atom_id res chain seq x y z
N MET A 1 -1.24 -11.10 3.60
CA MET A 1 -2.55 -10.79 2.99
C MET A 1 -2.34 -10.26 1.59
N SER A 2 -2.57 -11.10 0.58
CA SER A 2 -2.33 -10.70 -0.80
C SER A 2 -3.50 -9.85 -1.22
N LEU A 3 -3.29 -8.54 -1.34
CA LEU A 3 -4.29 -7.62 -1.82
C LEU A 3 -4.33 -7.70 -3.35
N ARG A 4 -4.96 -8.76 -3.85
CA ARG A 4 -5.30 -8.90 -5.26
C ARG A 4 -6.53 -8.04 -5.58
N ARG A 5 -6.45 -7.25 -6.64
CA ARG A 5 -7.59 -6.51 -7.21
C ARG A 5 -7.61 -6.77 -8.72
N ALA A 6 -8.79 -6.70 -9.32
CA ALA A 6 -8.88 -6.68 -10.77
C ALA A 6 -8.04 -5.50 -11.32
N PRO A 7 -7.20 -5.72 -12.36
CA PRO A 7 -6.43 -4.64 -12.96
C PRO A 7 -7.35 -3.48 -13.38
N ASN A 8 -6.95 -2.25 -13.05
CA ASN A 8 -7.68 -1.03 -13.42
C ASN A 8 -6.74 -0.15 -14.26
N PRO A 9 -7.09 0.15 -15.52
CA PRO A 9 -6.20 0.92 -16.41
C PRO A 9 -5.91 2.34 -15.90
N ASN A 10 -6.82 2.92 -15.11
CA ASN A 10 -6.65 4.26 -14.53
C ASN A 10 -5.73 4.31 -13.30
N ARG A 11 -5.22 3.17 -12.82
CA ARG A 11 -4.26 3.12 -11.70
C ARG A 11 -2.81 2.93 -12.14
N ASN A 12 -2.57 2.74 -13.42
CA ASN A 12 -1.24 2.45 -13.97
C ASN A 12 -0.84 3.47 -15.02
N PHE A 13 -0.09 4.48 -14.60
CA PHE A 13 0.62 5.35 -15.52
C PHE A 13 2.12 5.04 -15.41
N PRO A 14 2.77 4.53 -16.48
CA PRO A 14 4.21 4.43 -16.53
C PRO A 14 4.81 5.83 -16.63
N THR A 15 5.87 6.11 -15.87
CA THR A 15 6.64 7.35 -16.00
C THR A 15 7.80 7.22 -16.98
N TYR A 16 8.26 6.00 -17.26
CA TYR A 16 9.39 5.73 -18.15
C TYR A 16 9.08 4.54 -19.06
N CYS A 17 9.48 4.64 -20.32
CA CYS A 17 9.43 3.53 -21.27
C CYS A 17 10.35 2.40 -20.78
N PRO A 18 9.87 1.15 -20.63
CA PRO A 18 10.70 0.05 -20.15
C PRO A 18 11.82 -0.35 -21.13
N TYR A 19 11.80 0.17 -22.36
CA TYR A 19 12.78 -0.15 -23.40
C TYR A 19 13.85 0.91 -23.60
N CYS A 20 13.52 2.20 -23.47
CA CYS A 20 14.45 3.29 -23.79
C CYS A 20 14.60 4.33 -22.68
N ALA A 21 13.90 4.17 -21.55
CA ALA A 21 13.82 5.14 -20.46
C ALA A 21 13.27 6.53 -20.84
N GLY A 22 12.77 6.71 -22.07
CA GLY A 22 12.07 7.92 -22.49
C GLY A 22 10.78 8.17 -21.72
N GLU A 23 10.37 9.43 -21.65
CA GLU A 23 9.23 9.91 -20.86
C GLU A 23 8.02 10.28 -21.72
N GLU A 24 8.21 10.38 -23.05
CA GLU A 24 7.12 10.64 -23.99
C GLU A 24 6.22 9.39 -24.14
N LEU A 25 5.20 9.29 -23.28
CA LEU A 25 4.31 8.14 -23.18
C LEU A 25 2.84 8.57 -23.35
N TYR A 26 2.12 7.87 -24.22
CA TYR A 26 0.71 8.12 -24.51
C TYR A 26 -0.13 6.84 -24.40
N PRO A 27 -1.39 6.90 -23.94
CA PRO A 27 -2.32 5.78 -24.06
C PRO A 27 -2.46 5.32 -25.52
N ASN A 28 -2.74 4.04 -25.72
CA ASN A 28 -2.86 3.44 -27.04
C ASN A 28 -4.10 2.52 -27.13
N GLU A 29 -4.65 2.35 -28.33
CA GLU A 29 -5.94 1.68 -28.55
C GLU A 29 -5.85 0.14 -28.63
N GLU A 30 -4.66 -0.45 -28.70
CA GLU A 30 -4.49 -1.91 -28.77
C GLU A 30 -5.19 -2.64 -27.61
N THR A 31 -5.14 -2.06 -26.40
CA THR A 31 -5.91 -2.51 -25.23
C THR A 31 -6.18 -1.34 -24.28
N GLU A 32 -7.09 -1.50 -23.32
CA GLU A 32 -7.32 -0.51 -22.24
C GLU A 32 -6.07 -0.26 -21.36
N PHE A 33 -5.05 -1.12 -21.43
CA PHE A 33 -3.80 -1.03 -20.67
C PHE A 33 -2.59 -0.63 -21.53
N ALA A 34 -2.80 -0.35 -22.82
CA ALA A 34 -1.72 -0.13 -23.78
C ALA A 34 -1.17 1.31 -23.73
N TRP A 35 0.14 1.41 -23.94
CA TRP A 35 0.91 2.64 -23.97
C TRP A 35 1.85 2.63 -25.18
N LYS A 36 1.98 3.78 -25.84
CA LYS A 36 2.94 4.03 -26.92
C LYS A 36 4.02 4.97 -26.42
N CYS A 37 5.28 4.63 -26.68
CA CYS A 37 6.41 5.55 -26.52
C CYS A 37 6.60 6.39 -27.80
N GLY A 38 6.67 7.72 -27.66
CA GLY A 38 6.95 8.65 -28.75
C GLY A 38 8.40 8.59 -29.24
N GLU A 39 9.34 8.32 -28.34
CA GLU A 39 10.78 8.29 -28.66
C GLU A 39 11.22 7.03 -29.40
N CYS A 40 10.86 5.84 -28.89
CA CYS A 40 11.30 4.56 -29.47
C CYS A 40 10.20 3.80 -30.23
N LEU A 41 9.02 4.40 -30.37
CA LEU A 41 7.87 3.94 -31.17
C LEU A 41 7.26 2.59 -30.77
N ARG A 42 7.69 1.99 -29.66
CA ARG A 42 7.15 0.71 -29.17
C ARG A 42 5.81 0.92 -28.47
N VAL A 43 4.92 -0.07 -28.65
CA VAL A 43 3.66 -0.20 -27.92
C VAL A 43 3.80 -1.34 -26.90
N PHE A 44 3.34 -1.12 -25.67
CA PHE A 44 3.42 -2.08 -24.57
C PHE A 44 2.24 -1.94 -23.61
N GLU A 45 2.01 -2.93 -22.76
CA GLU A 45 0.91 -2.94 -21.79
C GLU A 45 1.42 -2.85 -20.35
N VAL A 46 0.68 -2.16 -19.47
CA VAL A 46 1.01 -2.10 -18.03
C VAL A 46 -0.18 -2.52 -17.16
N LYS A 47 -0.06 -3.64 -16.45
CA LYS A 47 -1.12 -4.20 -15.59
C LYS A 47 -0.65 -4.32 -14.14
N PHE A 48 -1.48 -3.88 -13.19
CA PHE A 48 -1.21 -3.98 -11.76
C PHE A 48 -2.10 -5.05 -11.17
N HIS A 49 -1.48 -6.14 -10.75
CA HIS A 49 -2.16 -7.34 -10.24
C HIS A 49 -2.34 -7.32 -8.72
N GLY A 50 -1.96 -6.23 -8.05
CA GLY A 50 -2.01 -6.08 -6.60
C GLY A 50 -0.64 -6.26 -5.92
N GLN A 51 -0.67 -6.44 -4.61
CA GLN A 51 0.51 -6.60 -3.77
C GLN A 51 0.57 -8.03 -3.21
N ASP A 52 1.77 -8.62 -3.27
CA ASP A 52 2.05 -9.91 -2.65
C ASP A 52 2.29 -9.78 -1.14
N ASP A 53 2.29 -10.92 -0.45
CA ASP A 53 2.58 -10.97 0.97
C ASP A 53 4.03 -10.60 1.24
N ALA A 54 4.26 -9.84 2.30
CA ALA A 54 5.62 -9.67 2.83
C ALA A 54 6.15 -11.04 3.26
N GLY A 55 7.43 -11.31 3.00
CA GLY A 55 8.08 -12.56 3.42
C GLY A 55 8.12 -12.76 4.94
N THR A 56 7.87 -11.70 5.71
CA THR A 56 7.62 -11.77 7.15
C THR A 56 6.42 -10.91 7.48
N THR A 57 5.42 -11.51 8.12
CA THR A 57 4.25 -10.78 8.60
C THR A 57 4.69 -9.84 9.73
N PRO A 58 4.47 -8.52 9.61
CA PRO A 58 4.73 -7.59 10.70
C PRO A 58 3.89 -7.96 11.93
N ALA A 59 4.41 -7.70 13.13
CA ALA A 59 3.60 -7.79 14.34
C ALA A 59 2.35 -6.88 14.17
N PRO A 60 1.18 -7.29 14.67
CA PRO A 60 -0.01 -6.45 14.63
C PRO A 60 0.30 -5.07 15.23
N ALA A 61 -0.14 -4.01 14.54
CA ALA A 61 -0.02 -2.67 15.09
C ALA A 61 -0.87 -2.59 16.38
N PRO A 62 -0.36 -1.96 17.46
CA PRO A 62 -1.17 -1.68 18.63
C PRO A 62 -2.36 -0.81 18.24
N SER A 63 -3.46 -0.92 18.98
CA SER A 63 -4.56 0.01 18.80
C SER A 63 -4.09 1.45 19.07
N THR A 64 -4.78 2.45 18.50
CA THR A 64 -4.47 3.86 18.77
C THR A 64 -4.47 4.15 20.27
N GLU A 65 -5.38 3.52 21.01
CA GLU A 65 -5.46 3.64 22.46
C GLU A 65 -4.24 3.01 23.15
N ASP A 66 -3.89 1.77 22.83
CA ASP A 66 -2.74 1.10 23.46
C ASP A 66 -1.42 1.84 23.17
N ALA A 67 -1.28 2.35 21.94
CA ALA A 67 -0.15 3.17 21.53
C ALA A 67 -0.10 4.48 22.32
N LEU A 68 -1.24 5.13 22.55
CA LEU A 68 -1.34 6.33 23.37
C LEU A 68 -0.97 6.05 24.82
N GLN A 69 -1.55 5.00 25.44
CA GLN A 69 -1.23 4.61 26.81
C GLN A 69 0.24 4.23 26.99
N ALA A 70 0.86 3.59 25.99
CA ALA A 70 2.30 3.32 25.99
C ALA A 70 3.14 4.60 25.89
N SER A 71 2.73 5.56 25.05
CA SER A 71 3.37 6.86 24.92
C SER A 71 3.29 7.66 26.21
N LEU A 72 2.09 7.78 26.80
CA LEU A 72 1.86 8.49 28.06
C LEU A 72 2.74 7.93 29.19
N ARG A 73 2.80 6.59 29.33
CA ARG A 73 3.71 5.93 30.29
C ARG A 73 5.17 6.27 30.03
N LYS A 74 5.62 6.17 28.78
CA LYS A 74 7.01 6.46 28.39
C LYS A 74 7.41 7.90 28.74
N HIS A 75 6.47 8.84 28.68
CA HIS A 75 6.70 10.25 28.95
C HIS A 75 6.35 10.69 30.38
N GLY A 76 5.99 9.75 31.27
CA GLY A 76 5.73 10.02 32.70
C GLY A 76 4.40 10.74 32.97
N HIS A 77 3.42 10.64 32.06
CA HIS A 77 2.08 11.20 32.23
C HIS A 77 1.17 10.26 33.04
N ASP A 78 1.62 9.87 34.23
CA ASP A 78 0.95 8.80 35.01
C ASP A 78 -0.46 9.17 35.48
N ALA A 79 -0.71 10.47 35.72
CA ALA A 79 -2.00 10.98 36.19
C ALA A 79 -3.16 10.83 35.16
N VAL A 80 -2.84 10.61 33.88
CA VAL A 80 -3.83 10.50 32.80
C VAL A 80 -3.89 9.10 32.19
N LEU A 81 -3.18 8.13 32.79
CA LEU A 81 -3.26 6.74 32.36
C LEU A 81 -4.62 6.17 32.70
N ARG A 82 -5.16 5.37 31.77
CA ARG A 82 -6.42 4.69 32.00
C ARG A 82 -6.17 3.41 32.80
N GLU A 83 -6.96 3.19 33.86
CA GLU A 83 -7.01 1.90 34.54
C GLU A 83 -7.68 0.87 33.62
N VAL A 84 -6.99 -0.22 33.31
CA VAL A 84 -7.59 -1.36 32.60
C VAL A 84 -8.49 -2.09 33.61
N GLY A 85 -9.79 -1.84 33.54
CA GLY A 85 -10.77 -2.57 34.32
C GLY A 85 -10.69 -4.07 33.96
N HIS A 86 -10.17 -4.88 34.87
CA HIS A 86 -10.16 -6.33 34.75
C HIS A 86 -11.60 -6.82 34.94
N THR A 87 -12.39 -6.92 33.86
CA THR A 87 -13.59 -7.76 33.88
C THR A 87 -13.12 -9.21 33.86
N GLY A 88 -12.63 -9.67 35.03
CA GLY A 88 -12.37 -11.07 35.29
C GLY A 88 -13.68 -11.83 35.15
N GLY A 89 -13.71 -12.75 34.19
CA GLY A 89 -14.74 -13.78 34.16
C GLY A 89 -14.66 -14.60 35.44
N ASN A 90 -15.83 -14.94 35.97
CA ASN A 90 -16.01 -16.08 36.86
C ASN A 90 -17.39 -16.68 36.56
N ALA A 91 -17.34 -17.96 36.15
CA ALA A 91 -18.34 -19.03 36.19
C ALA A 91 -19.83 -18.69 35.93
#